data_AF-A0A357R7N0-F1
#
_entry.id   AF-A0A357R7N0-F1
#
_cell.length_a   1.000
_cell.length_b   1.000
_cell.length_c   1.000
_cell.angle_alpha   90.00
_cell.angle_beta   90.00
_cell.angle_gamma   90.00
#
_symmetry.space_group_name_H-M   'P 1'
#
loop_
_entity.id
_entity.type
_entity.pdbx_description
1 polymer ?
#
loop_
_entity_poly.entity_id
_entity_poly.type
_entity_poly.pdbx_seq_one_letter_code
_entity_poly.pdbx_strand_id
1 'polypeptide(L)' 'MRDGMFKKKRVANQLDVIRRGPIPKHLAIIMDGNGRWARKRGMPRAAGHRA' A
#
# COMPACT_ATOMS: atom_id res chain seq x y z
N MET A 1 -37.13 23.13 16.56
CA MET A 1 -35.67 23.00 16.44
C MET A 1 -35.42 21.72 15.66
N ARG A 2 -34.95 21.80 14.40
CA ARG A 2 -34.76 20.63 13.54
C ARG A 2 -33.27 20.37 13.41
N ASP A 3 -32.90 19.15 13.81
CA ASP A 3 -31.54 18.71 14.08
C ASP A 3 -30.59 18.86 12.90
N GLY A 4 -29.35 19.23 13.25
CA GLY A 4 -28.23 19.40 12.35
C GLY A 4 -27.91 18.12 11.58
N MET A 5 -28.37 18.07 10.34
CA MET A 5 -27.99 17.05 9.37
C MET A 5 -26.59 17.37 8.83
N PHE A 6 -25.56 17.14 9.64
CA PHE A 6 -24.18 17.10 9.15
C PHE A 6 -24.08 15.97 8.13
N LYS A 7 -24.11 16.32 6.84
CA LYS A 7 -23.84 15.39 5.73
C LYS A 7 -22.45 14.78 5.93
N LYS A 8 -22.41 13.57 6.47
CA LYS A 8 -21.23 12.71 6.48
C LYS A 8 -20.83 12.48 5.02
N LYS A 9 -19.86 13.26 4.52
CA LYS A 9 -19.23 13.04 3.21
C LYS A 9 -18.78 11.57 3.21
N ARG A 10 -19.45 10.70 2.45
CA ARG A 10 -18.93 9.36 2.16
C ARG A 10 -17.60 9.60 1.47
N VAL A 11 -16.50 9.43 2.19
CA VAL A 11 -15.19 9.33 1.59
C VAL A 11 -15.30 8.12 0.67
N ALA A 12 -15.28 8.35 -0.64
CA ALA A 12 -15.28 7.26 -1.61
C ALA A 12 -14.15 6.31 -1.20
N ASN A 13 -14.44 5.01 -1.16
CA ASN A 13 -13.43 4.01 -0.87
C ASN A 13 -12.22 4.27 -1.77
N GLN A 14 -11.03 4.44 -1.21
CA GLN A 14 -9.83 4.83 -1.98
C GLN A 14 -9.55 3.85 -3.13
N LEU A 15 -9.93 2.59 -2.96
CA LEU A 15 -9.86 1.58 -4.02
C LEU A 15 -10.75 1.92 -5.23
N ASP A 16 -11.92 2.51 -5.02
CA ASP A 16 -12.84 2.87 -6.10
C ASP A 16 -12.31 4.05 -6.93
N VAL A 17 -11.54 4.93 -6.31
CA VAL A 17 -10.85 6.04 -7.01
C VAL A 17 -9.75 5.50 -7.91
N ILE A 18 -8.92 4.58 -7.40
CA ILE A 18 -7.82 3.99 -8.14
C ILE A 18 -8.34 3.12 -9.30
N ARG A 19 -9.39 2.32 -9.07
CA ARG A 19 -9.99 1.43 -10.09
C ARG A 19 -10.63 2.16 -11.27
N ARG A 20 -11.05 3.40 -11.09
CA ARG A 20 -11.66 4.22 -12.14
C ARG A 20 -10.65 5.09 -12.90
N GLY A 21 -9.40 5.15 -12.40
CA GLY A 21 -8.32 5.92 -13.01
C GLY A 21 -7.63 5.19 -14.16
N PRO A 22 -6.83 5.89 -14.97
CA PRO A 22 -6.02 5.29 -16.00
C PRO A 22 -4.96 4.34 -15.40
N ILE A 23 -4.83 3.14 -15.97
CA ILE A 23 -3.88 2.12 -15.53
C ILE A 23 -2.54 2.31 -16.29
N PRO A 24 -1.38 2.33 -15.60
CA PRO A 24 -0.08 2.39 -16.27
C PRO A 24 0.13 1.20 -17.22
N LYS A 25 0.64 1.47 -18.43
CA LYS A 25 0.94 0.43 -19.42
C LYS A 25 2.18 -0.40 -19.06
N HIS A 26 3.10 0.17 -18.28
CA HIS A 26 4.34 -0.45 -17.88
C HIS A 26 4.70 -0.01 -16.46
N LEU A 27 5.21 -0.94 -15.66
CA LEU A 27 5.64 -0.70 -14.29
C LEU A 27 6.96 -1.45 -14.04
N ALA A 28 7.91 -0.79 -13.40
CA ALA A 28 9.13 -1.40 -12.92
C ALA A 28 9.25 -1.14 -11.42
N ILE A 29 9.62 -2.17 -10.65
CA ILE A 29 9.75 -2.10 -9.19
C ILE A 29 11.17 -2.48 -8.82
N ILE A 30 11.84 -1.63 -8.03
CA ILE A 30 13.12 -1.95 -7.42
C ILE A 30 12.83 -2.70 -6.13
N MET A 31 13.16 -4.00 -6.09
CA MET A 31 13.04 -4.81 -4.89
C MET A 31 14.23 -4.54 -3.96
N ASP A 32 14.05 -3.65 -2.97
CA ASP A 32 15.01 -3.42 -1.89
C ASP A 32 14.43 -3.91 -0.55
N GLY A 33 15.31 -4.25 0.39
CA GLY A 33 14.96 -4.52 1.78
C GLY A 33 15.23 -5.94 2.26
N ASN A 34 15.61 -6.86 1.37
CA ASN A 34 15.88 -8.27 1.71
C ASN A 34 16.89 -8.43 2.85
N GLY A 35 17.98 -7.65 2.83
CA GLY A 35 18.96 -7.67 3.93
C GLY A 35 18.40 -7.11 5.25
N ARG A 36 17.55 -6.07 5.18
CA ARG A 36 16.89 -5.50 6.37
C ARG A 36 15.87 -6.49 6.95
N TRP A 37 15.15 -7.20 6.09
CA TRP A 37 14.22 -8.27 6.46
C TRP A 37 14.93 -9.39 7.22
N ALA A 38 16.07 -9.89 6.70
CA ALA A 38 16.83 -10.94 7.34
C ALA A 38 17.35 -10.50 8.72
N ARG A 39 17.90 -9.28 8.81
CA ARG A 39 18.40 -8.71 10.08
C ARG A 39 17.30 -8.59 11.14
N LYS A 40 16.09 -8.16 10.76
CA LYS A 40 14.95 -8.08 11.70
C LYS A 40 14.55 -9.44 12.28
N ARG A 41 14.90 -10.53 11.60
CA ARG A 41 14.61 -11.92 12.00
C ARG A 41 15.82 -12.63 12.61
N GLY A 42 16.93 -11.93 12.87
CA GLY A 42 18.16 -12.53 13.39
C GLY A 42 18.81 -13.52 12.40
N MET A 43 18.48 -13.43 11.12
CA MET A 43 18.98 -14.35 10.09
C MET A 43 20.19 -13.77 9.36
N PRO A 44 21.07 -14.63 8.80
CA PRO A 44 22.13 -14.18 7.88
C PRO A 44 21.56 -13.39 6.70
N ARG A 45 22.27 -12.34 6.25
CA ARG A 45 21.82 -11.47 5.13
C ARG A 45 21.43 -12.26 3.87
N ALA A 46 22.19 -13.31 3.56
CA ALA A 46 21.93 -14.19 2.42
C ALA A 46 20.53 -14.84 2.46
N ALA A 47 19.99 -15.12 3.64
CA ALA A 47 18.65 -15.69 3.79
C ALA A 47 17.54 -14.76 3.26
N GLY A 48 17.76 -13.44 3.33
CA GLY A 48 16.79 -12.47 2.81
C GLY A 48 16.65 -12.51 1.29
N HIS A 49 17.63 -13.02 0.56
CA HIS A 49 17.55 -13.18 -0.90
C HIS A 49 16.67 -14.36 -1.33
N ARG A 50 16.32 -15.27 -0.41
CA ARG A 50 15.47 -16.44 -0.66
C ARG A 50 14.08 -16.32 0.00
N ALA A 51 13.76 -15.14 0.52
CA ALA A 51 12.53 -14.86 1.25
C ALA A 51 11.33 -14.64 0.32
#